data_AF-A0A7C9B9J7-F1
#
_entry.id   AF-A0A7C9B9J7-F1
#
_cell.length_a   1.000
_cell.length_b   1.000
_cell.length_c   1.000
_cell.angle_alpha   90.00
_cell.angle_beta   90.00
_cell.angle_gamma   90.00
#
_symmetry.space_group_name_H-M   'P 1'
#
loop_
_entity.id
_entity.type
_entity.pdbx_description
1 polymer ?
#
loop_
_entity_poly.entity_id
_entity_poly.type
_entity_poly.pdbx_seq_one_letter_code
_entity_poly.pdbx_strand_id
1 'polypeptide(L)'
;MENGMGERGVTRPMMKMDQDGGTSKGESMKMTHHDRMDMLMMHHKQTLWVYWLVVILGFWVLLSPLTFDYGKNPFLPSGGRSVWLSLDARVLAMKWSDIVCGILLIVFGWRSLTSNRPISVWICCFVGIWLSMAPLVFWSPSALAYMNDTLVGALVMGLTVLIPGMPNMIMYMEMGSEVPPGWTYNPSSWPQRWIMIVTGFMGWMVSRYLAAFQLGYLDTVWDPFFGHSSIEVLNSSMSHAMPVSDAGLGSLAYTFEFLMGFMGSPARWRTMPWMVTFFGILVIPLGLVHIFLVISQPVLVGAWCTLCIVPALIMLPMLPLEGDEVIAMFQFIKKARKRGDNLWKVFWFGGSLDSMDQDKRSPELVKFPDEKNSIFQASIWGMSFPWTLTISMLLGIILVFIPDIFGDTIQTQSATVNHLGGALIVVVSVISMGEVFRIGRYLNVLLGVGLAISIWFTEYPSLGLALASTILGVAAAALALPKGTQTEHYGDWDEYVR
;
A
#
# COMPACT_ATOMS: atom_id res chain seq x y z
N MET A 1 -16.10 -22.66 -41.57
CA MET A 1 -15.25 -21.45 -41.67
C MET A 1 -14.99 -20.99 -40.24
N GLU A 2 -14.10 -21.72 -39.54
CA GLU A 2 -13.62 -21.35 -38.21
C GLU A 2 -12.45 -20.39 -38.41
N ASN A 3 -12.79 -19.10 -38.49
CA ASN A 3 -11.79 -18.06 -38.51
C ASN A 3 -11.27 -17.90 -37.08
N GLY A 4 -9.97 -18.21 -36.90
CA GLY A 4 -9.22 -17.95 -35.70
C GLY A 4 -9.46 -16.54 -35.20
N MET A 5 -10.13 -16.44 -34.05
CA MET A 5 -10.09 -15.22 -33.26
C MET A 5 -8.63 -15.06 -32.85
N GLY A 6 -7.93 -14.10 -33.46
CA GLY A 6 -6.56 -13.80 -33.11
C GLY A 6 -6.46 -13.61 -31.60
N GLU A 7 -5.53 -14.34 -30.98
CA GLU A 7 -5.17 -14.21 -29.57
C GLU A 7 -4.74 -12.76 -29.28
N ARG A 8 -5.72 -11.90 -28.99
CA ARG A 8 -5.54 -10.54 -28.50
C ARG A 8 -6.17 -10.47 -27.14
N GLY A 9 -5.39 -10.86 -26.14
CA GLY A 9 -5.77 -10.78 -24.74
C GLY A 9 -4.63 -11.24 -23.87
N VAL A 10 -4.10 -10.34 -23.04
CA VAL A 10 -3.14 -10.71 -21.99
C VAL A 10 -3.96 -11.19 -20.80
N THR A 11 -4.39 -12.45 -20.83
CA THR A 11 -4.65 -13.13 -19.58
C THR A 11 -3.32 -13.68 -19.09
N ARG A 12 -3.00 -13.43 -17.80
CA ARG A 12 -1.94 -14.14 -17.09
C ARG A 12 -2.05 -15.64 -17.42
N PRO A 13 -0.94 -16.41 -17.37
CA PRO A 13 -1.04 -17.86 -17.50
C PRO A 13 -1.83 -18.37 -16.30
N MET A 14 -3.15 -18.38 -16.43
CA MET A 14 -4.04 -19.13 -15.60
C MET A 14 -3.72 -20.56 -15.99
N MET A 15 -3.07 -21.30 -15.09
CA MET A 15 -3.07 -22.76 -15.13
C MET A 15 -4.51 -23.26 -14.86
N LYS A 16 -5.48 -22.83 -15.64
CA LYS A 16 -6.70 -23.60 -15.86
C LYS A 16 -6.32 -24.55 -16.98
N MET A 17 -5.86 -25.75 -16.62
CA MET A 17 -6.00 -26.86 -17.57
C MET A 17 -7.50 -27.01 -17.80
N ASP A 18 -7.94 -26.78 -19.03
CA ASP A 18 -9.24 -27.25 -19.47
C ASP A 18 -9.30 -28.74 -19.15
N GLN A 19 -10.30 -29.13 -18.34
CA GLN A 19 -10.67 -30.53 -18.18
C GLN A 19 -11.34 -30.98 -19.47
N ASP A 20 -10.57 -31.08 -20.56
CA ASP A 20 -11.00 -31.89 -21.69
C ASP A 20 -11.00 -33.35 -21.22
N GLY A 21 -12.14 -33.99 -21.43
CA GLY A 21 -12.54 -35.22 -20.75
C GLY A 21 -11.58 -36.39 -20.99
N GLY A 22 -10.68 -36.61 -20.04
CA GLY A 22 -9.81 -37.77 -19.97
C GLY A 22 -9.72 -38.25 -18.53
N THR A 23 -10.42 -39.32 -18.21
CA THR A 23 -10.36 -40.00 -16.92
C THR A 23 -8.94 -40.50 -16.62
N SER A 24 -8.15 -39.72 -15.88
CA SER A 24 -6.99 -40.24 -15.15
C SER A 24 -7.07 -39.83 -13.68
N LYS A 25 -7.38 -40.82 -12.83
CA LYS A 25 -7.38 -40.70 -11.37
C LYS A 25 -5.98 -40.34 -10.86
N GLY A 26 -5.89 -39.30 -10.03
CA GLY A 26 -5.17 -39.39 -8.76
C GLY A 26 -3.63 -39.37 -8.74
N GLU A 27 -2.95 -38.78 -9.72
CA GLU A 27 -1.54 -38.40 -9.55
C GLU A 27 -1.37 -36.90 -9.79
N SER A 28 -0.69 -36.20 -8.88
CA SER A 28 -0.28 -34.81 -9.12
C SER A 28 0.67 -34.82 -10.32
N MET A 29 0.18 -34.53 -11.53
CA MET A 29 1.05 -34.38 -12.70
C MET A 29 1.96 -33.19 -12.47
N LYS A 30 3.17 -33.46 -11.96
CA LYS A 30 4.24 -32.47 -11.87
C LYS A 30 4.63 -32.12 -13.30
N MET A 31 4.39 -30.89 -13.71
CA MET A 31 4.81 -30.40 -15.02
C MET A 31 6.30 -30.64 -15.22
N THR A 32 6.66 -31.22 -16.35
CA THR A 32 8.05 -31.44 -16.70
C THR A 32 8.73 -30.11 -16.99
N HIS A 33 10.06 -30.09 -16.97
CA HIS A 33 10.82 -28.90 -17.36
C HIS A 33 10.49 -28.47 -18.81
N HIS A 34 10.20 -29.42 -19.69
CA HIS A 34 9.83 -29.14 -21.08
C HIS A 34 8.50 -28.39 -21.16
N ASP A 35 7.47 -28.87 -20.48
CA ASP A 35 6.15 -28.20 -20.42
C ASP A 35 6.24 -26.77 -19.90
N ARG A 36 7.10 -26.54 -18.88
CA ARG A 36 7.35 -25.21 -18.33
C ARG A 36 8.04 -24.27 -19.33
N MET A 37 8.97 -24.79 -20.14
CA MET A 37 9.62 -24.01 -21.19
C MET A 37 8.66 -23.65 -22.32
N ASP A 38 7.79 -24.57 -22.73
CA ASP A 38 6.81 -24.32 -23.78
C ASP A 38 5.79 -23.27 -23.35
N MET A 39 5.26 -23.37 -22.13
CA MET A 39 4.40 -22.32 -21.55
C MET A 39 5.10 -20.97 -21.45
N LEU A 40 6.38 -20.95 -21.04
CA LEU A 40 7.15 -19.72 -20.98
C LEU A 40 7.32 -19.09 -22.36
N MET A 41 7.55 -19.89 -23.40
CA MET A 41 7.63 -19.40 -24.78
C MET A 41 6.29 -18.89 -25.30
N MET A 42 5.18 -19.59 -25.03
CA MET A 42 3.83 -19.14 -25.41
C MET A 42 3.47 -17.82 -24.74
N HIS A 43 3.66 -17.74 -23.42
CA HIS A 43 3.44 -16.52 -22.66
C HIS A 43 4.32 -15.35 -23.15
N HIS A 44 5.59 -15.62 -23.46
CA HIS A 44 6.50 -14.62 -24.06
C HIS A 44 5.99 -14.11 -25.40
N LYS A 45 5.43 -14.97 -26.26
CA LYS A 45 4.84 -14.54 -27.55
C LYS A 45 3.65 -13.61 -27.34
N GLN A 46 2.78 -13.91 -26.37
CA GLN A 46 1.60 -13.09 -26.06
C GLN A 46 1.96 -11.72 -25.45
N THR A 47 3.10 -11.63 -24.79
CA THR A 47 3.57 -10.41 -24.10
C THR A 47 4.70 -9.68 -24.84
N LEU A 48 5.11 -10.13 -26.02
CA LEU A 48 6.25 -9.56 -26.75
C LEU A 48 6.12 -8.04 -27.03
N TRP A 49 4.89 -7.58 -27.28
CA TRP A 49 4.59 -6.15 -27.53
C TRP A 49 4.97 -5.25 -26.35
N VAL A 50 4.95 -5.79 -25.13
CA VAL A 50 5.28 -5.08 -23.90
C VAL A 50 6.73 -4.62 -23.91
N TYR A 51 7.65 -5.51 -24.31
CA TYR A 51 9.08 -5.20 -24.35
C TYR A 51 9.42 -4.19 -25.46
N TRP A 52 8.69 -4.23 -26.59
CA TRP A 52 8.76 -3.17 -27.60
C TRP A 52 8.32 -1.82 -27.04
N LEU A 53 7.24 -1.79 -26.27
CA LEU A 53 6.77 -0.56 -25.63
C LEU A 53 7.79 -0.01 -24.61
N VAL A 54 8.47 -0.88 -23.86
CA VAL A 54 9.56 -0.48 -22.96
C VAL A 54 10.71 0.19 -23.74
N VAL A 55 11.08 -0.33 -24.91
CA VAL A 55 12.10 0.30 -25.78
C VAL A 55 11.64 1.67 -26.27
N ILE A 56 10.38 1.79 -26.69
CA ILE A 56 9.79 3.06 -27.13
C ILE A 56 9.81 4.08 -25.99
N LEU A 57 9.42 3.68 -24.77
CA LEU A 57 9.51 4.53 -23.58
C LEU A 57 10.96 4.91 -23.26
N GLY A 58 11.93 4.03 -23.53
CA GLY A 58 13.35 4.35 -23.40
C GLY A 58 13.79 5.49 -24.33
N PHE A 59 13.37 5.47 -25.60
CA PHE A 59 13.60 6.59 -26.51
C PHE A 59 12.88 7.86 -26.06
N TRP A 60 11.64 7.74 -25.57
CA TRP A 60 10.87 8.88 -25.05
C TRP A 60 11.61 9.58 -23.90
N VAL A 61 12.03 8.82 -22.89
CA VAL A 61 12.75 9.37 -21.71
C VAL A 61 14.10 9.95 -22.12
N LEU A 62 14.85 9.27 -23.00
CA LEU A 62 16.13 9.75 -23.50
C LEU A 62 16.02 11.13 -24.19
N LEU A 63 14.95 11.34 -24.96
CA LEU A 63 14.73 12.55 -25.74
C LEU A 63 14.04 13.67 -24.94
N SER A 64 13.38 13.36 -23.83
CA SER A 64 12.66 14.32 -22.99
C SER A 64 13.50 15.53 -22.58
N PRO A 65 14.69 15.37 -21.93
CA PRO A 65 15.51 16.51 -21.51
C PRO A 65 16.16 17.28 -22.68
N LEU A 66 16.23 16.68 -23.87
CA LEU A 66 16.74 17.32 -25.09
C LEU A 66 15.66 18.13 -25.80
N THR A 67 14.39 17.74 -25.64
CA THR A 67 13.22 18.40 -26.24
C THR A 67 12.69 19.49 -25.32
N PHE A 68 12.67 19.24 -24.01
CA PHE A 68 12.16 20.14 -23.00
C PHE A 68 13.29 20.56 -22.06
N ASP A 69 13.64 21.85 -22.08
CA ASP A 69 14.68 22.36 -21.20
C ASP A 69 14.23 22.37 -19.74
N TYR A 70 14.72 21.40 -18.96
CA TYR A 70 14.42 21.29 -17.53
C TYR A 70 14.92 22.48 -16.68
N GLY A 71 15.81 23.32 -17.24
CA GLY A 71 16.27 24.55 -16.59
C GLY A 71 15.36 25.75 -16.84
N LYS A 72 14.33 25.64 -17.69
CA LYS A 72 13.44 26.74 -18.02
C LYS A 72 12.43 26.96 -16.88
N ASN A 73 12.43 28.17 -16.31
CA ASN A 73 11.57 28.58 -15.19
C ASN A 73 11.60 27.57 -14.02
N PRO A 74 12.76 27.38 -13.38
CA PRO A 74 12.91 26.37 -12.35
C PRO A 74 12.14 26.74 -11.08
N PHE A 75 11.51 25.74 -10.48
CA PHE A 75 10.82 25.87 -9.20
C PHE A 75 11.76 25.69 -8.02
N LEU A 76 11.45 26.38 -6.93
CA LEU A 76 12.11 26.23 -5.64
C LEU A 76 11.16 25.52 -4.67
N PRO A 77 11.67 24.65 -3.77
CA PRO A 77 10.84 24.00 -2.76
C PRO A 77 10.03 25.01 -1.93
N SER A 78 8.84 24.61 -1.50
CA SER A 78 7.99 25.45 -0.65
C SER A 78 8.65 25.73 0.71
N GLY A 79 8.22 26.81 1.36
CA GLY A 79 8.64 27.12 2.73
C GLY A 79 10.12 27.49 2.88
N GLY A 80 10.83 27.79 1.77
CA GLY A 80 12.25 28.15 1.79
C GLY A 80 13.17 27.03 2.27
N ARG A 81 12.75 25.76 2.14
CA ARG A 81 13.52 24.60 2.59
C ARG A 81 14.88 24.55 1.91
N SER A 82 15.93 24.31 2.69
CA SER A 82 17.25 24.02 2.16
C SER A 82 17.30 22.59 1.60
N VAL A 83 17.86 22.46 0.40
CA VAL A 83 18.03 21.17 -0.28
C VAL A 83 19.51 20.88 -0.45
N TRP A 84 19.87 19.59 -0.48
CA TRP A 84 21.28 19.17 -0.49
C TRP A 84 21.99 19.39 -1.83
N LEU A 85 21.27 19.72 -2.91
CA LEU A 85 21.82 20.07 -4.22
C LEU A 85 21.49 21.52 -4.58
N SER A 86 22.47 22.23 -5.16
CA SER A 86 22.23 23.54 -5.77
C SER A 86 21.26 23.42 -6.95
N LEU A 87 20.60 24.52 -7.32
CA LEU A 87 19.64 24.54 -8.43
C LEU A 87 20.24 23.99 -9.74
N ASP A 88 21.43 24.44 -10.11
CA ASP A 88 22.10 23.98 -11.33
C ASP A 88 22.44 22.49 -11.28
N ALA A 89 22.87 22.00 -10.12
CA ALA A 89 23.15 20.57 -9.91
C ALA A 89 21.88 19.72 -10.01
N ARG A 90 20.73 20.21 -9.51
CA ARG A 90 19.43 19.52 -9.63
C ARG A 90 18.96 19.42 -11.07
N VAL A 91 19.04 20.51 -11.83
CA VAL A 91 18.69 20.51 -13.26
C VAL A 91 19.58 19.52 -14.02
N LEU A 92 20.89 19.55 -13.77
CA LEU A 92 21.84 18.65 -14.43
C LEU A 92 21.62 17.19 -14.03
N ALA A 93 21.36 16.91 -12.76
CA ALA A 93 21.09 15.58 -12.24
C ALA A 93 19.82 14.98 -12.87
N MET A 94 18.73 15.74 -12.96
CA MET A 94 17.50 15.29 -13.64
C MET A 94 17.76 14.98 -15.12
N LYS A 95 18.46 15.88 -15.84
CA LYS A 95 18.77 15.66 -17.27
C LYS A 95 19.56 14.36 -17.49
N TRP A 96 20.61 14.13 -16.70
CA TRP A 96 21.43 12.92 -16.84
C TRP A 96 20.73 11.66 -16.36
N SER A 97 19.92 11.76 -15.30
CA SER A 97 19.09 10.66 -14.82
C SER A 97 18.23 10.10 -15.96
N ASP A 98 17.52 10.97 -16.67
CA ASP A 98 16.62 10.58 -17.75
C ASP A 98 17.39 10.01 -18.94
N ILE A 99 18.48 10.65 -19.35
CA ILE A 99 19.32 10.14 -20.45
C ILE A 99 19.82 8.71 -20.14
N VAL A 100 20.34 8.49 -18.94
CA VAL A 100 20.85 7.17 -18.52
C VAL A 100 19.72 6.15 -18.44
N CYS A 101 18.58 6.51 -17.85
CA CYS A 101 17.41 5.64 -17.76
C CYS A 101 16.87 5.27 -19.14
N GLY A 102 16.76 6.23 -20.05
CA GLY A 102 16.33 6.01 -21.42
C GLY A 102 17.24 5.02 -22.16
N ILE A 103 18.57 5.18 -22.06
CA ILE A 103 19.55 4.25 -22.64
C ILE A 103 19.39 2.85 -22.03
N LEU A 104 19.28 2.74 -20.69
CA LEU A 104 19.12 1.45 -20.02
C LEU A 104 17.83 0.75 -20.47
N LEU A 105 16.71 1.47 -20.60
CA LEU A 105 15.45 0.92 -21.08
C LEU A 105 15.54 0.45 -22.54
N ILE A 106 16.23 1.19 -23.42
CA ILE A 106 16.46 0.75 -24.80
C ILE A 106 17.27 -0.55 -24.82
N VAL A 107 18.41 -0.58 -24.12
CA VAL A 107 19.32 -1.74 -24.14
C VAL A 107 18.69 -2.98 -23.51
N PHE A 108 18.14 -2.84 -22.30
CA PHE A 108 17.57 -3.98 -21.56
C PHE A 108 16.17 -4.34 -22.04
N GLY A 109 15.38 -3.39 -22.56
CA GLY A 109 14.13 -3.66 -23.26
C GLY A 109 14.36 -4.48 -24.53
N TRP A 110 15.36 -4.11 -25.34
CA TRP A 110 15.73 -4.87 -26.53
C TRP A 110 16.20 -6.29 -26.19
N ARG A 111 17.04 -6.43 -25.16
CA ARG A 111 17.47 -7.76 -24.67
C ARG A 111 16.29 -8.61 -24.20
N SER A 112 15.26 -7.99 -23.62
CA SER A 112 14.05 -8.66 -23.16
C SER A 112 13.13 -9.12 -24.30
N LEU A 113 13.38 -8.73 -25.56
CA LEU A 113 12.68 -9.32 -26.71
C LEU A 113 13.01 -10.82 -26.89
N THR A 114 14.17 -11.24 -26.40
CA THR A 114 14.53 -12.66 -26.36
C THR A 114 13.96 -13.32 -25.10
N SER A 115 13.41 -14.51 -25.25
CA SER A 115 12.80 -15.25 -24.15
C SER A 115 13.84 -15.64 -23.08
N ASN A 116 13.37 -15.87 -21.84
CA ASN A 116 14.16 -16.29 -20.68
C ASN A 116 15.34 -15.35 -20.32
N ARG A 117 15.08 -14.03 -20.31
CA ARG A 117 16.04 -13.00 -19.85
C ARG A 117 15.53 -12.25 -18.61
N PRO A 118 15.31 -12.94 -17.48
CA PRO A 118 14.69 -12.34 -16.30
C PRO A 118 15.46 -11.14 -15.75
N ILE A 119 16.80 -11.18 -15.81
CA ILE A 119 17.67 -10.10 -15.33
C ILE A 119 17.42 -8.80 -16.11
N SER A 120 17.20 -8.89 -17.43
CA SER A 120 16.94 -7.69 -18.26
C SER A 120 15.61 -7.05 -17.91
N VAL A 121 14.58 -7.86 -17.65
CA VAL A 121 13.26 -7.38 -17.22
C VAL A 121 13.33 -6.75 -15.83
N TRP A 122 14.06 -7.35 -14.89
CA TRP A 122 14.28 -6.77 -13.56
C TRP A 122 15.03 -5.45 -13.61
N ILE A 123 16.07 -5.33 -14.45
CA ILE A 123 16.77 -4.05 -14.64
C ILE A 123 15.80 -2.99 -15.15
N CYS A 124 14.95 -3.28 -16.14
CA CYS A 124 13.93 -2.33 -16.59
C CYS A 124 12.98 -1.94 -15.45
N CYS A 125 12.53 -2.89 -14.64
CA CYS A 125 11.70 -2.59 -13.46
C CYS A 125 12.40 -1.65 -12.48
N PHE A 126 13.67 -1.91 -12.13
CA PHE A 126 14.46 -1.05 -11.26
C PHE A 126 14.71 0.34 -11.86
N VAL A 127 14.83 0.45 -13.18
CA VAL A 127 14.86 1.75 -13.85
C VAL A 127 13.52 2.48 -13.69
N GLY A 128 12.39 1.78 -13.79
CA GLY A 128 11.07 2.36 -13.51
C GLY A 128 10.93 2.85 -12.06
N ILE A 129 11.40 2.06 -11.10
CA ILE A 129 11.48 2.45 -9.67
C ILE A 129 12.32 3.71 -9.50
N TRP A 130 13.50 3.75 -10.14
CA TRP A 130 14.39 4.90 -10.08
C TRP A 130 13.76 6.14 -10.72
N LEU A 131 13.09 6.03 -11.87
CA LEU A 131 12.38 7.16 -12.50
C LEU A 131 11.32 7.75 -11.56
N SER A 132 10.56 6.92 -10.85
CA SER A 132 9.59 7.44 -9.86
C SER A 132 10.24 8.10 -8.65
N MET A 133 11.46 7.71 -8.28
CA MET A 133 12.18 8.20 -7.11
C MET A 133 13.10 9.41 -7.41
N ALA A 134 13.67 9.50 -8.60
CA ALA A 134 14.67 10.50 -8.98
C ALA A 134 14.17 11.95 -8.83
N PRO A 135 12.94 12.31 -9.23
CA PRO A 135 12.41 13.65 -8.99
C PRO A 135 12.36 14.06 -7.51
N LEU A 136 12.19 13.08 -6.60
CA LEU A 136 12.14 13.34 -5.15
C LEU A 136 13.55 13.50 -4.58
N VAL A 137 14.46 12.61 -4.98
CA VAL A 137 15.88 12.65 -4.58
C VAL A 137 16.53 13.94 -5.09
N PHE A 138 16.33 14.30 -6.34
CA PHE A 138 16.95 15.51 -6.89
C PHE A 138 16.14 16.78 -6.64
N TRP A 139 15.02 16.71 -5.90
CA TRP A 139 14.15 17.87 -5.66
C TRP A 139 13.85 18.61 -6.96
N SER A 140 13.22 17.88 -7.90
CA SER A 140 13.10 18.28 -9.30
C SER A 140 12.66 19.73 -9.44
N PRO A 141 13.47 20.60 -10.06
CA PRO A 141 13.09 21.98 -10.30
C PRO A 141 12.10 22.12 -11.47
N SER A 142 11.74 21.02 -12.14
CA SER A 142 10.82 21.02 -13.28
C SER A 142 9.60 20.14 -12.99
N ALA A 143 8.42 20.76 -13.01
CA ALA A 143 7.14 20.06 -12.90
C ALA A 143 6.94 19.05 -14.05
N LEU A 144 7.46 19.37 -15.23
CA LEU A 144 7.41 18.49 -16.39
C LEU A 144 8.23 17.21 -16.15
N ALA A 145 9.48 17.35 -15.69
CA ALA A 145 10.32 16.20 -15.39
C ALA A 145 9.69 15.32 -14.29
N TYR A 146 9.19 15.95 -13.21
CA TYR A 146 8.48 15.22 -12.16
C TYR A 146 7.28 14.42 -12.69
N MET A 147 6.42 15.04 -13.50
CA MET A 147 5.26 14.37 -14.07
C MET A 147 5.65 13.26 -15.05
N ASN A 148 6.62 13.53 -15.92
CA ASN A 148 7.09 12.57 -16.92
C ASN A 148 7.68 11.32 -16.25
N ASP A 149 8.60 11.50 -15.31
CA ASP A 149 9.35 10.38 -14.74
C ASP A 149 8.49 9.53 -13.82
N THR A 150 7.60 10.14 -13.04
CA THR A 150 6.65 9.40 -12.20
C THR A 150 5.66 8.59 -13.04
N LEU A 151 5.15 9.16 -14.15
CA LEU A 151 4.25 8.46 -15.07
C LEU A 151 4.96 7.33 -15.82
N VAL A 152 6.10 7.63 -16.46
CA VAL A 152 6.85 6.63 -17.22
C VAL A 152 7.40 5.55 -16.30
N GLY A 153 7.85 5.90 -15.09
CA GLY A 153 8.27 4.95 -14.08
C GLY A 153 7.18 3.94 -13.73
N ALA A 154 5.95 4.42 -13.47
CA ALA A 154 4.80 3.56 -13.22
C ALA A 154 4.45 2.67 -14.43
N LEU A 155 4.50 3.20 -15.65
CA LEU A 155 4.28 2.43 -16.87
C LEU A 155 5.33 1.34 -17.06
N VAL A 156 6.61 1.66 -16.85
CA VAL A 156 7.71 0.69 -16.97
C VAL A 156 7.56 -0.43 -15.94
N MET A 157 7.22 -0.11 -14.69
CA MET A 157 6.93 -1.12 -13.66
C MET A 157 5.75 -2.03 -14.06
N GLY A 158 4.65 -1.43 -14.54
CA GLY A 158 3.48 -2.17 -15.00
C GLY A 158 3.78 -3.10 -16.19
N LEU A 159 4.49 -2.58 -17.19
CA LEU A 159 4.88 -3.32 -18.38
C LEU A 159 5.88 -4.43 -18.04
N THR A 160 6.81 -4.22 -17.12
CA THR A 160 7.86 -5.22 -16.87
C THR A 160 7.46 -6.34 -15.93
N VAL A 161 6.67 -6.07 -14.90
CA VAL A 161 6.39 -7.06 -13.82
C VAL A 161 4.90 -7.34 -13.62
N LEU A 162 3.99 -6.42 -13.94
CA LEU A 162 2.55 -6.64 -13.68
C LEU A 162 1.83 -7.36 -14.81
N ILE A 163 2.08 -6.94 -16.06
CA ILE A 163 1.44 -7.47 -17.27
C ILE A 163 1.99 -8.87 -17.60
N PRO A 164 3.30 -9.05 -17.84
CA PRO A 164 3.87 -10.39 -18.06
C PRO A 164 4.00 -11.23 -16.78
N GLY A 165 3.70 -10.64 -15.61
CA GLY A 165 3.96 -11.29 -14.33
C GLY A 165 5.45 -11.29 -13.96
N MET A 166 5.76 -11.87 -12.80
CA MET A 166 7.13 -11.91 -12.30
C MET A 166 8.04 -12.67 -13.29
N PRO A 167 9.24 -12.14 -13.60
CA PRO A 167 10.17 -12.82 -14.48
C PRO A 167 10.46 -14.26 -14.01
N ASN A 168 10.28 -15.22 -14.91
CA ASN A 168 10.44 -16.66 -14.69
C ASN A 168 9.43 -17.33 -13.73
N MET A 169 8.33 -16.69 -13.34
CA MET A 169 7.30 -17.29 -12.46
C MET A 169 6.88 -18.70 -12.84
N ILE A 170 6.64 -18.92 -14.14
CA ILE A 170 6.20 -20.20 -14.71
C ILE A 170 7.21 -21.34 -14.40
N MET A 171 8.48 -21.00 -14.19
CA MET A 171 9.54 -21.98 -13.95
C MET A 171 9.58 -22.56 -12.54
N TYR A 172 8.98 -21.88 -11.56
CA TYR A 172 9.07 -22.27 -10.16
C TYR A 172 7.72 -22.36 -9.45
N MET A 173 6.65 -21.81 -10.03
CA MET A 173 5.32 -21.88 -9.43
C MET A 173 4.87 -23.34 -9.23
N GLU A 174 4.38 -23.63 -8.03
CA GLU A 174 3.83 -24.94 -7.67
C GLU A 174 2.30 -24.84 -7.49
N MET A 175 1.60 -25.88 -7.92
CA MET A 175 0.15 -26.02 -7.70
C MET A 175 -0.12 -26.32 -6.22
N GLY A 176 -1.27 -25.85 -5.72
CA GLY A 176 -1.62 -25.94 -4.31
C GLY A 176 -2.82 -25.06 -3.97
N SER A 177 -3.30 -25.18 -2.74
CA SER A 177 -4.42 -24.43 -2.18
C SER A 177 -4.41 -22.93 -2.50
N GLU A 178 -5.57 -22.38 -2.84
CA GLU A 178 -5.80 -20.94 -2.94
C GLU A 178 -6.15 -20.35 -1.57
N VAL A 179 -6.90 -21.09 -0.76
CA VAL A 179 -7.29 -20.68 0.60
C VAL A 179 -6.24 -21.17 1.62
N PRO A 180 -5.79 -20.34 2.57
CA PRO A 180 -4.90 -20.81 3.63
C PRO A 180 -5.57 -21.89 4.50
N PRO A 181 -4.85 -22.96 4.92
CA PRO A 181 -5.48 -24.04 5.66
C PRO A 181 -6.09 -23.59 6.99
N GLY A 182 -7.36 -23.89 7.19
CA GLY A 182 -8.13 -23.51 8.38
C GLY A 182 -8.78 -22.12 8.30
N TRP A 183 -8.62 -21.42 7.17
CA TRP A 183 -9.26 -20.13 6.94
C TRP A 183 -10.63 -20.29 6.27
N THR A 184 -11.57 -19.43 6.64
CA THR A 184 -12.93 -19.40 6.07
C THR A 184 -13.06 -18.56 4.80
N TYR A 185 -12.05 -17.73 4.49
CA TYR A 185 -11.98 -16.92 3.28
C TYR A 185 -10.52 -16.80 2.80
N ASN A 186 -10.33 -16.25 1.60
CA ASN A 186 -9.02 -16.03 1.03
C ASN A 186 -8.58 -14.56 1.19
N PRO A 187 -7.53 -14.28 2.01
CA PRO A 187 -7.04 -12.92 2.21
C PRO A 187 -6.40 -12.31 0.94
N SER A 188 -5.93 -13.15 0.01
CA SER A 188 -5.35 -12.73 -1.26
C SER A 188 -6.37 -12.62 -2.40
N SER A 189 -7.67 -12.71 -2.11
CA SER A 189 -8.74 -12.71 -3.11
C SER A 189 -8.81 -11.39 -3.89
N TRP A 190 -9.29 -11.43 -5.14
CA TRP A 190 -9.50 -10.21 -5.93
C TRP A 190 -10.45 -9.20 -5.27
N PRO A 191 -11.57 -9.61 -4.63
CA PRO A 191 -12.40 -8.74 -3.79
C PRO A 191 -11.60 -7.93 -2.77
N GLN A 192 -10.71 -8.55 -2.00
CA GLN A 192 -9.95 -7.83 -0.97
C GLN A 192 -8.88 -6.92 -1.58
N ARG A 193 -8.24 -7.35 -2.67
CA ARG A 193 -7.21 -6.52 -3.30
C ARG A 193 -7.77 -5.32 -4.05
N TRP A 194 -8.96 -5.41 -4.65
CA TRP A 194 -9.49 -4.26 -5.40
C TRP A 194 -9.73 -3.07 -4.49
N ILE A 195 -10.26 -3.28 -3.27
CA ILE A 195 -10.53 -2.17 -2.36
C ILE A 195 -9.21 -1.51 -1.98
N MET A 196 -8.18 -2.30 -1.69
CA MET A 196 -6.84 -1.82 -1.38
C MET A 196 -6.20 -1.04 -2.53
N ILE A 197 -6.38 -1.51 -3.77
CA ILE A 197 -5.90 -0.82 -4.97
C ILE A 197 -6.59 0.54 -5.13
N VAL A 198 -7.92 0.58 -4.95
CA VAL A 198 -8.71 1.80 -5.10
C VAL A 198 -8.35 2.82 -4.01
N THR A 199 -8.24 2.37 -2.76
CA THR A 199 -7.84 3.23 -1.63
C THR A 199 -6.39 3.71 -1.77
N GLY A 200 -5.46 2.84 -2.17
CA GLY A 200 -4.08 3.22 -2.48
C GLY A 200 -3.99 4.24 -3.63
N PHE A 201 -4.82 4.11 -4.66
CA PHE A 201 -4.92 5.09 -5.74
C PHE A 201 -5.48 6.44 -5.26
N MET A 202 -6.49 6.45 -4.38
CA MET A 202 -6.98 7.68 -3.77
C MET A 202 -5.92 8.36 -2.88
N GLY A 203 -5.17 7.57 -2.09
CA GLY A 203 -4.02 8.06 -1.33
C GLY A 203 -2.96 8.67 -2.24
N TRP A 204 -2.63 7.99 -3.35
CA TRP A 204 -1.70 8.48 -4.36
C TRP A 204 -2.12 9.84 -4.94
N MET A 205 -3.40 10.03 -5.28
CA MET A 205 -3.93 11.30 -5.79
C MET A 205 -3.66 12.46 -4.83
N VAL A 206 -3.98 12.25 -3.55
CA VAL A 206 -3.83 13.29 -2.53
C VAL A 206 -2.36 13.56 -2.25
N SER A 207 -1.53 12.52 -2.08
CA SER A 207 -0.10 12.68 -1.84
C SER A 207 0.62 13.33 -3.01
N ARG A 208 0.27 13.00 -4.25
CA ARG A 208 0.83 13.65 -5.43
C ARG A 208 0.49 15.14 -5.47
N TYR A 209 -0.74 15.51 -5.12
CA TYR A 209 -1.15 16.91 -5.04
C TYR A 209 -0.36 17.69 -3.98
N LEU A 210 -0.22 17.11 -2.78
CA LEU A 210 0.58 17.70 -1.70
C LEU A 210 2.08 17.76 -2.05
N ALA A 211 2.60 16.77 -2.76
CA ALA A 211 3.98 16.77 -3.26
C ALA A 211 4.22 17.90 -4.27
N ALA A 212 3.24 18.19 -5.13
CA ALA A 212 3.34 19.30 -6.07
C ALA A 212 3.45 20.66 -5.36
N PHE A 213 2.75 20.85 -4.24
CA PHE A 213 2.95 22.02 -3.38
C PHE A 213 4.34 22.05 -2.76
N GLN A 214 4.80 20.95 -2.15
CA GLN A 214 6.10 20.91 -1.47
C GLN A 214 7.30 21.07 -2.40
N LEU A 215 7.21 20.56 -3.64
CA LEU A 215 8.20 20.78 -4.69
C LEU A 215 8.15 22.20 -5.27
N GLY A 216 7.14 23.00 -4.91
CA GLY A 216 6.98 24.39 -5.31
C GLY A 216 6.25 24.60 -6.64
N TYR A 217 5.59 23.58 -7.18
CA TYR A 217 4.82 23.70 -8.43
C TYR A 217 3.47 24.40 -8.23
N LEU A 218 3.01 24.48 -6.98
CA LEU A 218 1.80 25.17 -6.57
C LEU A 218 2.15 26.18 -5.46
N ASP A 219 1.62 27.40 -5.55
CA ASP A 219 1.83 28.43 -4.54
C ASP A 219 0.89 28.29 -3.34
N THR A 220 -0.25 27.61 -3.53
CA THR A 220 -1.30 27.42 -2.52
C THR A 220 -1.85 26.00 -2.55
N VAL A 221 -2.47 25.62 -1.44
CA VAL A 221 -3.13 24.31 -1.27
C VAL A 221 -4.62 24.54 -1.08
N TRP A 222 -5.42 23.78 -1.82
CA TRP A 222 -6.85 23.74 -1.63
C TRP A 222 -7.18 22.98 -0.36
N ASP A 223 -7.82 23.66 0.60
CA ASP A 223 -8.30 23.05 1.84
C ASP A 223 -9.73 23.54 2.15
N PRO A 224 -10.73 22.64 2.16
CA PRO A 224 -12.13 23.01 2.37
C PRO A 224 -12.50 23.28 3.84
N PHE A 225 -11.71 22.87 4.83
CA PHE A 225 -12.05 23.01 6.26
C PHE A 225 -11.08 23.89 7.03
N PHE A 226 -9.78 23.82 6.75
CA PHE A 226 -8.73 24.47 7.55
C PHE A 226 -7.98 25.59 6.80
N GLY A 227 -8.26 25.81 5.52
CA GLY A 227 -7.74 26.93 4.74
C GLY A 227 -6.21 27.07 4.82
N HIS A 228 -5.72 28.24 5.26
CA HIS A 228 -4.27 28.53 5.35
C HIS A 228 -3.51 27.65 6.35
N SER A 229 -4.17 27.01 7.31
CA SER A 229 -3.53 26.12 8.29
C SER A 229 -2.82 24.94 7.63
N SER A 230 -3.33 24.47 6.49
CA SER A 230 -2.67 23.44 5.67
C SER A 230 -1.26 23.82 5.23
N ILE A 231 -1.03 25.10 4.91
CA ILE A 231 0.29 25.61 4.48
C ILE A 231 1.27 25.59 5.65
N GLU A 232 0.80 25.87 6.87
CA GLU A 232 1.60 25.80 8.10
C GLU A 232 2.03 24.36 8.40
N VAL A 233 1.12 23.39 8.22
CA VAL A 233 1.45 21.96 8.35
C VAL A 233 2.50 21.53 7.33
N LEU A 234 2.31 21.85 6.06
CA LEU A 234 3.18 21.39 4.97
C LEU A 234 4.56 22.05 4.95
N ASN A 235 4.70 23.25 5.52
CA ASN A 235 5.97 23.96 5.70
C ASN A 235 6.47 23.91 7.16
N SER A 236 5.92 23.01 7.98
CA SER A 236 6.33 22.86 9.38
C SER A 236 7.75 22.31 9.50
N SER A 237 8.36 22.52 10.67
CA SER A 237 9.65 21.91 11.03
C SER A 237 9.61 20.38 10.94
N MET A 238 8.46 19.76 11.24
CA MET A 238 8.25 18.32 11.12
C MET A 238 8.34 17.86 9.66
N SER A 239 7.63 18.53 8.74
CA SER A 239 7.74 18.19 7.32
C SER A 239 9.14 18.45 6.78
N HIS A 240 9.82 19.48 7.30
CA HIS A 240 11.20 19.84 6.94
C HIS A 240 12.26 18.92 7.55
N ALA A 241 11.91 18.07 8.52
CA ALA A 241 12.84 17.13 9.14
C ALA A 241 13.25 15.99 8.19
N MET A 242 12.40 15.67 7.20
CA MET A 242 12.69 14.66 6.20
C MET A 242 13.58 15.22 5.08
N PRO A 243 14.58 14.45 4.61
CA PRO A 243 15.49 14.91 3.57
C PRO A 243 14.73 15.17 2.25
N VAL A 244 13.72 14.36 1.95
CA VAL A 244 12.83 14.51 0.79
C VAL A 244 11.44 15.01 1.21
N SER A 245 10.65 15.48 0.25
CA SER A 245 9.22 15.75 0.44
C SER A 245 8.53 14.52 1.03
N ASP A 246 7.90 14.68 2.20
CA ASP A 246 7.13 13.62 2.88
C ASP A 246 5.88 13.25 2.07
N ALA A 247 5.19 14.23 1.49
CA ALA A 247 4.09 13.99 0.56
C ALA A 247 4.56 13.27 -0.71
N GLY A 248 5.75 13.62 -1.21
CA GLY A 248 6.40 12.96 -2.34
C GLY A 248 6.74 11.50 -2.01
N LEU A 249 7.31 11.24 -0.83
CA LEU A 249 7.56 9.89 -0.35
C LEU A 249 6.26 9.09 -0.21
N GLY A 250 5.20 9.73 0.27
CA GLY A 250 3.85 9.16 0.28
C GLY A 250 3.38 8.78 -1.12
N SER A 251 3.52 9.68 -2.11
CA SER A 251 3.17 9.40 -3.50
C SER A 251 3.96 8.21 -4.07
N LEU A 252 5.25 8.11 -3.76
CA LEU A 252 6.07 6.95 -4.16
C LEU A 252 5.59 5.66 -3.48
N ALA A 253 5.31 5.69 -2.17
CA ALA A 253 4.81 4.55 -1.43
C ALA A 253 3.46 4.07 -1.97
N TYR A 254 2.49 4.98 -2.16
CA TYR A 254 1.19 4.64 -2.75
C TYR A 254 1.31 4.09 -4.18
N THR A 255 2.30 4.57 -4.96
CA THR A 255 2.59 4.01 -6.29
C THR A 255 2.96 2.54 -6.19
N PHE A 256 3.88 2.17 -5.28
CA PHE A 256 4.20 0.76 -5.07
C PHE A 256 3.02 -0.03 -4.53
N GLU A 257 2.23 0.57 -3.64
CA GLU A 257 1.12 -0.09 -2.97
C GLU A 257 0.07 -0.58 -3.98
N PHE A 258 -0.51 0.31 -4.79
CA PHE A 258 -1.53 -0.13 -5.74
C PHE A 258 -0.93 -1.00 -6.86
N LEU A 259 0.32 -0.77 -7.29
CA LEU A 259 0.98 -1.62 -8.29
C LEU A 259 1.21 -3.05 -7.76
N MET A 260 1.68 -3.20 -6.51
CA MET A 260 1.81 -4.49 -5.83
C MET A 260 0.44 -5.13 -5.56
N GLY A 261 -0.60 -4.34 -5.32
CA GLY A 261 -1.98 -4.81 -5.24
C GLY A 261 -2.43 -5.57 -6.48
N PHE A 262 -2.06 -5.09 -7.68
CA PHE A 262 -2.32 -5.80 -8.94
C PHE A 262 -1.47 -7.07 -9.10
N MET A 263 -0.36 -7.21 -8.37
CA MET A 263 0.59 -8.30 -8.53
C MET A 263 0.10 -9.61 -7.90
N GLY A 264 0.24 -10.69 -8.66
CA GLY A 264 0.07 -12.06 -8.20
C GLY A 264 -1.34 -12.65 -8.29
N SER A 265 -1.44 -13.96 -8.01
CA SER A 265 -2.69 -14.73 -8.03
C SER A 265 -3.38 -14.73 -6.64
N PRO A 266 -4.59 -15.30 -6.52
CA PRO A 266 -5.22 -15.54 -5.22
C PRO A 266 -4.45 -16.49 -4.29
N ALA A 267 -3.36 -17.10 -4.76
CA ALA A 267 -2.47 -17.93 -3.94
C ALA A 267 -1.15 -17.21 -3.58
N ARG A 268 -1.07 -15.87 -3.75
CA ARG A 268 0.20 -15.13 -3.62
C ARG A 268 0.82 -15.21 -2.22
N TRP A 269 0.02 -15.35 -1.16
CA TRP A 269 0.48 -15.62 0.21
C TRP A 269 1.42 -16.83 0.30
N ARG A 270 1.27 -17.86 -0.56
CA ARG A 270 2.18 -19.01 -0.64
C ARG A 270 3.12 -18.99 -1.85
N THR A 271 2.72 -18.44 -2.99
CA THR A 271 3.54 -18.47 -4.21
C THR A 271 4.57 -17.34 -4.26
N MET A 272 4.34 -16.25 -3.52
CA MET A 272 5.21 -15.07 -3.47
C MET A 272 5.30 -14.49 -2.04
N PRO A 273 5.78 -15.25 -1.04
CA PRO A 273 5.88 -14.75 0.33
C PRO A 273 6.71 -13.47 0.46
N TRP A 274 7.78 -13.34 -0.33
CA TRP A 274 8.59 -12.13 -0.38
C TRP A 274 7.78 -10.88 -0.74
N MET A 275 6.86 -11.00 -1.72
CA MET A 275 6.08 -9.86 -2.20
C MET A 275 5.09 -9.42 -1.13
N VAL A 276 4.37 -10.37 -0.53
CA VAL A 276 3.49 -10.11 0.62
C VAL A 276 4.27 -9.48 1.79
N THR A 277 5.52 -9.90 2.01
CA THR A 277 6.36 -9.29 3.06
C THR A 277 6.66 -7.83 2.76
N PHE A 278 7.08 -7.48 1.53
CA PHE A 278 7.32 -6.08 1.19
C PHE A 278 6.04 -5.25 1.15
N PHE A 279 4.93 -5.82 0.69
CA PHE A 279 3.63 -5.16 0.68
C PHE A 279 3.17 -4.87 2.12
N GLY A 280 3.26 -5.84 3.03
CA GLY A 280 3.01 -5.64 4.45
C GLY A 280 3.94 -4.61 5.10
N ILE A 281 5.24 -4.59 4.76
CA ILE A 281 6.20 -3.56 5.25
C ILE A 281 5.85 -2.17 4.71
N LEU A 282 5.40 -2.10 3.47
CA LEU A 282 5.00 -0.85 2.84
C LEU A 282 3.73 -0.30 3.48
N VAL A 283 2.70 -1.14 3.66
CA VAL A 283 1.39 -0.71 4.18
C VAL A 283 1.43 -0.48 5.69
N ILE A 284 1.92 -1.44 6.48
CA ILE A 284 1.79 -1.41 7.94
C ILE A 284 2.74 -0.38 8.58
N PRO A 285 4.09 -0.54 8.51
CA PRO A 285 5.02 0.48 9.00
C PRO A 285 4.80 1.88 8.43
N LEU A 286 4.68 2.06 7.10
CA LEU A 286 4.53 3.41 6.55
C LEU A 286 3.16 4.00 6.89
N GLY A 287 2.11 3.20 6.95
CA GLY A 287 0.81 3.66 7.43
C GLY A 287 0.86 4.13 8.89
N LEU A 288 1.62 3.46 9.75
CA LEU A 288 1.87 3.92 11.13
C LEU A 288 2.70 5.22 11.19
N VAL A 289 3.68 5.38 10.31
CA VAL A 289 4.41 6.66 10.16
C VAL A 289 3.47 7.78 9.71
N HIS A 290 2.57 7.49 8.76
CA HIS A 290 1.56 8.46 8.30
C HIS A 290 0.60 8.85 9.44
N ILE A 291 0.14 7.89 10.23
CA ILE A 291 -0.66 8.14 11.44
C ILE A 291 0.11 9.04 12.42
N PHE A 292 1.39 8.76 12.66
CA PHE A 292 2.22 9.62 13.50
C PHE A 292 2.30 11.06 12.97
N LEU A 293 2.51 11.24 11.66
CA LEU A 293 2.52 12.57 11.04
C LEU A 293 1.19 13.29 11.20
N VAL A 294 0.06 12.59 11.09
CA VAL A 294 -1.27 13.16 11.28
C VAL A 294 -1.50 13.58 12.73
N ILE A 295 -1.14 12.73 13.70
CA ILE A 295 -1.21 13.05 15.14
C ILE A 295 -0.32 14.26 15.47
N SER A 296 0.82 14.38 14.80
CA SER A 296 1.76 15.48 15.03
C SER A 296 1.23 16.86 14.62
N GLN A 297 0.21 16.94 13.77
CA GLN A 297 -0.35 18.21 13.27
C GLN A 297 -0.91 19.08 14.42
N PRO A 298 -1.91 18.62 15.20
CA PRO A 298 -2.38 19.39 16.34
C PRO A 298 -1.35 19.45 17.48
N VAL A 299 -0.60 18.37 17.71
CA VAL A 299 0.28 18.24 18.89
C VAL A 299 1.56 19.08 18.79
N LEU A 300 2.20 19.10 17.62
CA LEU A 300 3.50 19.76 17.44
C LEU A 300 3.42 21.02 16.58
N VAL A 301 2.55 21.02 15.55
CA VAL A 301 2.40 22.18 14.66
C VAL A 301 1.36 23.15 15.20
N GLY A 302 0.32 22.67 15.87
CA GLY A 302 -0.82 23.50 16.29
C GLY A 302 -1.74 23.90 15.14
N ALA A 303 -1.74 23.11 14.08
CA ALA A 303 -2.41 23.39 12.82
C ALA A 303 -3.07 22.11 12.28
N TRP A 304 -4.00 22.26 11.35
CA TRP A 304 -4.73 21.14 10.75
C TRP A 304 -4.63 21.18 9.24
N CYS A 305 -4.56 19.99 8.63
CA CYS A 305 -4.51 19.83 7.19
C CYS A 305 -5.54 18.79 6.72
N THR A 306 -6.58 19.23 6.01
CA THR A 306 -7.67 18.34 5.54
C THR A 306 -7.10 17.23 4.68
N LEU A 307 -6.29 17.60 3.70
CA LEU A 307 -5.70 16.67 2.74
C LEU A 307 -4.63 15.77 3.35
N CYS A 308 -4.17 16.04 4.57
CA CYS A 308 -3.29 15.15 5.29
C CYS A 308 -4.07 14.12 6.12
N ILE A 309 -5.25 14.51 6.63
CA ILE A 309 -6.18 13.63 7.35
C ILE A 309 -6.89 12.66 6.39
N VAL A 310 -7.32 13.10 5.21
CA VAL A 310 -8.07 12.28 4.25
C VAL A 310 -7.35 10.96 3.89
N PRO A 311 -6.05 10.96 3.52
CA PRO A 311 -5.31 9.71 3.28
C PRO A 311 -5.22 8.84 4.52
N ALA A 312 -5.14 9.44 5.72
CA ALA A 312 -5.11 8.69 6.97
C ALA A 312 -6.42 7.95 7.22
N LEU A 313 -7.56 8.59 6.93
CA LEU A 313 -8.89 7.97 7.02
C LEU A 313 -9.05 6.81 6.02
N ILE A 314 -8.45 6.96 4.83
CA ILE A 314 -8.48 5.94 3.78
C ILE A 314 -7.56 4.76 4.14
N MET A 315 -6.37 5.03 4.67
CA MET A 315 -5.33 4.03 4.95
C MET A 315 -5.54 3.27 6.24
N LEU A 316 -6.11 3.90 7.27
CA LEU A 316 -6.24 3.28 8.58
C LEU A 316 -7.02 1.94 8.53
N PRO A 317 -8.14 1.82 7.78
CA PRO A 317 -8.80 0.53 7.56
C PRO A 317 -8.00 -0.48 6.73
N MET A 318 -7.04 -0.03 5.91
CA MET A 318 -6.22 -0.94 5.10
C MET A 318 -5.22 -1.72 5.94
N LEU A 319 -4.75 -1.15 7.05
CA LEU A 319 -3.79 -1.79 7.95
C LEU A 319 -4.26 -3.19 8.43
N PRO A 320 -5.47 -3.34 9.00
CA PRO A 320 -6.00 -4.65 9.35
C PRO A 320 -6.33 -5.55 8.16
N LEU A 321 -6.75 -4.99 7.02
CA LEU A 321 -7.08 -5.73 5.79
C LEU A 321 -5.85 -6.28 5.04
N GLU A 322 -4.65 -5.77 5.33
CA GLU A 322 -3.39 -6.34 4.83
C GLU A 322 -2.77 -7.31 5.85
N GLY A 323 -3.05 -7.10 7.13
CA GLY A 323 -2.48 -7.90 8.20
C GLY A 323 -2.84 -9.38 8.12
N ASP A 324 -4.01 -9.71 7.58
CA ASP A 324 -4.47 -11.07 7.40
C ASP A 324 -3.65 -11.83 6.33
N GLU A 325 -3.35 -11.21 5.19
CA GLU A 325 -2.50 -11.79 4.16
C GLU A 325 -1.08 -12.04 4.68
N VAL A 326 -0.55 -11.08 5.44
CA VAL A 326 0.75 -11.20 6.12
C VAL A 326 0.75 -12.36 7.10
N ILE A 327 -0.32 -12.54 7.89
CA ILE A 327 -0.44 -13.67 8.84
C ILE A 327 -0.56 -15.00 8.12
N ALA A 328 -1.36 -15.09 7.06
CA ALA A 328 -1.47 -16.29 6.23
C ALA A 328 -0.11 -16.70 5.64
N MET A 329 0.67 -15.71 5.16
CA MET A 329 2.03 -15.91 4.68
C MET A 329 2.98 -16.39 5.79
N PHE A 330 2.92 -15.81 7.00
CA PHE A 330 3.73 -16.28 8.12
C PHE A 330 3.36 -17.70 8.57
N GLN A 331 2.06 -18.05 8.59
CA GLN A 331 1.61 -19.41 8.87
C GLN A 331 2.15 -20.39 7.83
N PHE A 332 2.16 -20.02 6.55
CA PHE A 332 2.76 -20.81 5.49
C PHE A 332 4.26 -21.06 5.72
N ILE A 333 5.05 -20.00 5.94
CA ILE A 333 6.49 -20.12 6.21
C ILE A 333 6.76 -20.96 7.45
N LYS A 334 5.96 -20.79 8.52
CA LYS A 334 6.06 -21.59 9.76
C LYS A 334 5.81 -23.07 9.50
N LYS A 335 4.81 -23.40 8.66
CA LYS A 335 4.51 -24.78 8.25
C LYS A 335 5.64 -25.36 7.38
N ALA A 336 6.16 -24.60 6.42
CA ALA A 336 7.31 -25.01 5.61
C ALA A 336 8.56 -25.30 6.47
N ARG A 337 8.82 -24.45 7.48
CA ARG A 337 9.89 -24.69 8.45
C ARG A 337 9.73 -26.01 9.19
N LYS A 338 8.52 -26.31 9.65
CA LYS A 338 8.21 -27.56 10.38
C LYS A 338 8.37 -28.80 9.50
N ARG A 339 8.14 -28.70 8.19
CA ARG A 339 8.40 -29.79 7.22
C ARG A 339 9.89 -30.00 6.92
N GLY A 340 10.75 -29.07 7.32
CA GLY A 340 12.18 -29.10 7.02
C GLY A 340 12.55 -28.46 5.68
N ASP A 341 11.66 -27.67 5.08
CA ASP A 341 11.91 -26.98 3.82
C ASP A 341 12.96 -25.88 3.98
N ASN A 342 13.73 -25.59 2.91
CA ASN A 342 14.66 -24.46 2.89
C ASN A 342 13.88 -23.14 2.84
N LEU A 343 13.87 -22.39 3.95
CA LEU A 343 13.12 -21.13 4.10
C LEU A 343 13.51 -20.07 3.07
N TRP A 344 14.78 -20.00 2.68
CA TRP A 344 15.22 -19.02 1.67
C TRP A 344 14.56 -19.33 0.32
N LYS A 345 14.52 -20.61 -0.06
CA LYS A 345 13.86 -21.04 -1.30
C LYS A 345 12.36 -20.78 -1.23
N VAL A 346 11.70 -21.14 -0.11
CA VAL A 346 10.26 -20.95 0.08
C VAL A 346 9.89 -19.46 0.07
N PHE A 347 10.71 -18.61 0.67
CA PHE A 347 10.46 -17.17 0.72
C PHE A 347 10.48 -16.53 -0.68
N TRP A 348 11.49 -16.86 -1.50
CA TRP A 348 11.67 -16.26 -2.83
C TRP A 348 10.82 -16.91 -3.93
N PHE A 349 10.61 -18.22 -3.87
CA PHE A 349 9.97 -18.98 -4.95
C PHE A 349 8.60 -19.56 -4.57
N GLY A 350 8.20 -19.45 -3.30
CA GLY A 350 6.98 -20.04 -2.78
C GLY A 350 7.08 -21.56 -2.62
N GLY A 351 5.92 -22.20 -2.49
CA GLY A 351 5.81 -23.66 -2.47
C GLY A 351 4.37 -24.17 -2.45
N SER A 352 4.23 -25.49 -2.43
CA SER A 352 2.95 -26.18 -2.29
C SER A 352 2.64 -26.59 -0.85
N LEU A 353 1.33 -26.74 -0.61
CA LEU A 353 0.79 -27.48 0.52
C LEU A 353 0.15 -28.76 -0.03
N ASP A 354 -0.01 -29.76 0.83
CA ASP A 354 -0.65 -31.01 0.46
C ASP A 354 -2.16 -30.82 0.17
N SER A 355 -2.75 -29.73 0.69
CA SER A 355 -4.13 -29.34 0.40
C SER A 355 -4.25 -28.62 -0.95
N MET A 356 -5.34 -28.91 -1.64
CA MET A 356 -5.71 -28.35 -2.95
C MET A 356 -7.07 -27.63 -2.86
N ASP A 357 -7.29 -26.88 -1.79
CA ASP A 357 -8.56 -26.18 -1.58
C ASP A 357 -8.66 -24.98 -2.53
N GLN A 358 -9.71 -24.99 -3.36
CA GLN A 358 -10.03 -23.87 -4.25
C GLN A 358 -10.91 -22.87 -3.53
N ASP A 359 -10.76 -21.59 -3.86
CA ASP A 359 -11.61 -20.54 -3.33
C ASP A 359 -13.00 -20.57 -4.00
N LYS A 360 -13.98 -21.12 -3.29
CA LYS A 360 -15.37 -21.21 -3.74
C LYS A 360 -16.25 -20.09 -3.17
N ARG A 361 -15.77 -19.36 -2.16
CA ARG A 361 -16.58 -18.39 -1.41
C ARG A 361 -16.44 -17.00 -2.02
N SER A 362 -15.23 -16.62 -2.45
CA SER A 362 -14.99 -15.28 -3.00
C SER A 362 -15.72 -15.08 -4.34
N PRO A 363 -16.52 -14.01 -4.48
CA PRO A 363 -17.11 -13.67 -5.76
C PRO A 363 -16.03 -13.24 -6.77
N GLU A 364 -16.18 -13.64 -8.03
CA GLU A 364 -15.28 -13.20 -9.09
C GLU A 364 -15.48 -11.71 -9.38
N LEU A 365 -14.38 -10.94 -9.41
CA LEU A 365 -14.42 -9.48 -9.60
C LEU A 365 -15.08 -9.06 -10.92
N VAL A 366 -15.11 -9.92 -11.94
CA VAL A 366 -15.81 -9.64 -13.21
C VAL A 366 -17.31 -9.39 -13.02
N LYS A 367 -17.90 -9.95 -11.97
CA LYS A 367 -19.32 -9.76 -11.62
C LYS A 367 -19.59 -8.46 -10.86
N PHE A 368 -18.60 -7.58 -10.71
CA PHE A 368 -18.75 -6.31 -9.99
C PHE A 368 -19.94 -5.45 -10.44
N PRO A 369 -20.22 -5.29 -11.75
CA PRO A 369 -21.37 -4.49 -12.18
C PRO A 369 -22.71 -5.03 -11.66
N ASP A 370 -22.83 -6.36 -11.54
CA ASP A 370 -24.08 -7.06 -11.23
C ASP A 370 -24.22 -7.39 -9.74
N GLU A 371 -23.12 -7.71 -9.05
CA GLU A 371 -23.08 -8.21 -7.66
C GLU A 371 -22.30 -7.28 -6.70
N LYS A 372 -22.45 -5.95 -6.87
CA LYS A 372 -21.71 -4.91 -6.11
C LYS A 372 -21.62 -5.16 -4.61
N ASN A 373 -22.74 -5.49 -3.97
CA ASN A 373 -22.80 -5.67 -2.51
C ASN A 373 -22.02 -6.91 -2.05
N SER A 374 -22.07 -8.00 -2.81
CA SER A 374 -21.35 -9.24 -2.45
C SER A 374 -19.84 -9.03 -2.54
N ILE A 375 -19.38 -8.35 -3.60
CA ILE A 375 -17.95 -8.07 -3.77
C ILE A 375 -17.45 -7.04 -2.76
N PHE A 376 -18.26 -6.03 -2.42
CA PHE A 376 -17.91 -5.12 -1.35
C PHE A 376 -17.82 -5.82 0.00
N GLN A 377 -18.77 -6.69 0.35
CA GLN A 377 -18.70 -7.48 1.58
C GLN A 377 -17.47 -8.40 1.60
N ALA A 378 -17.15 -9.04 0.48
CA ALA A 378 -15.96 -9.87 0.36
C ALA A 378 -14.66 -9.08 0.45
N SER A 379 -14.67 -7.80 0.09
CA SER A 379 -13.50 -6.93 0.16
C SER A 379 -13.09 -6.53 1.58
N ILE A 380 -14.01 -6.66 2.55
CA ILE A 380 -13.79 -6.31 3.95
C ILE A 380 -13.82 -7.53 4.88
N TRP A 381 -13.79 -8.75 4.33
CA TRP A 381 -13.61 -9.96 5.15
C TRP A 381 -12.32 -9.86 5.97
N GLY A 382 -12.33 -10.43 7.17
CA GLY A 382 -11.26 -10.23 8.15
C GLY A 382 -11.45 -9.02 9.08
N MET A 383 -12.23 -8.03 8.65
CA MET A 383 -12.66 -6.92 9.50
C MET A 383 -14.08 -7.16 10.01
N SER A 384 -14.27 -7.02 11.33
CA SER A 384 -15.60 -6.96 11.92
C SER A 384 -15.77 -5.71 12.78
N PHE A 385 -16.98 -5.16 12.77
CA PHE A 385 -17.35 -3.88 13.36
C PHE A 385 -18.19 -4.08 14.64
N PRO A 386 -17.61 -4.59 15.74
CA PRO A 386 -18.35 -4.68 16.99
C PRO A 386 -18.71 -3.27 17.46
N TRP A 387 -19.91 -3.14 18.02
CA TRP A 387 -20.42 -1.85 18.49
C TRP A 387 -19.48 -1.20 19.52
N THR A 388 -18.80 -2.00 20.34
CA THR A 388 -17.88 -1.51 21.36
C THR A 388 -16.72 -0.72 20.76
N LEU A 389 -16.02 -1.29 19.76
CA LEU A 389 -14.91 -0.61 19.08
C LEU A 389 -15.38 0.54 18.19
N THR A 390 -16.58 0.40 17.61
CA THR A 390 -17.16 1.49 16.81
C THR A 390 -17.44 2.70 17.68
N ILE A 391 -18.01 2.50 18.87
CA ILE A 391 -18.21 3.59 19.84
C ILE A 391 -16.86 4.08 20.36
N SER A 392 -15.90 3.22 20.71
CA SER A 392 -14.55 3.65 21.12
C SER A 392 -13.88 4.55 20.08
N MET A 393 -13.99 4.21 18.79
CA MET A 393 -13.51 5.04 17.69
C MET A 393 -14.22 6.41 17.68
N LEU A 394 -15.55 6.44 17.80
CA LEU A 394 -16.31 7.70 17.85
C LEU A 394 -15.94 8.56 19.06
N LEU A 395 -15.77 7.94 20.25
CA LEU A 395 -15.29 8.64 21.45
C LEU A 395 -13.89 9.22 21.23
N GLY A 396 -13.00 8.47 20.57
CA GLY A 396 -11.67 8.96 20.19
C GLY A 396 -11.75 10.18 19.27
N ILE A 397 -12.62 10.17 18.25
CA ILE A 397 -12.85 11.34 17.37
C ILE A 397 -13.37 12.53 18.18
N ILE A 398 -14.32 12.31 19.09
CA ILE A 398 -14.83 13.38 19.96
C ILE A 398 -13.70 13.95 20.82
N LEU A 399 -12.87 13.10 21.43
CA LEU A 399 -11.71 13.51 22.22
C LEU A 399 -10.71 14.34 21.40
N VAL A 400 -10.54 14.07 20.11
CA VAL A 400 -9.67 14.87 19.25
C VAL A 400 -10.19 16.31 19.10
N PHE A 401 -11.50 16.55 19.04
CA PHE A 401 -12.06 17.89 18.80
C PHE A 401 -12.67 18.55 20.04
N ILE A 402 -12.71 17.86 21.18
CA ILE A 402 -13.32 18.40 22.40
C ILE A 402 -12.65 19.67 22.93
N PRO A 403 -11.32 19.90 22.80
CA PRO A 403 -10.71 21.15 23.28
C PRO A 403 -11.30 22.39 22.58
N ASP A 404 -11.62 22.28 21.28
CA ASP A 404 -12.19 23.38 20.49
C ASP A 404 -13.58 23.79 21.01
N ILE A 405 -14.37 22.83 21.51
CA ILE A 405 -15.71 23.09 22.09
C ILE A 405 -15.60 23.90 23.37
N PHE A 406 -14.55 23.67 24.16
CA PHE A 406 -14.30 24.39 25.41
C PHE A 406 -13.48 25.68 25.22
N GLY A 407 -13.09 26.00 23.98
CA GLY A 407 -12.36 27.23 23.65
C GLY A 407 -10.87 27.20 23.99
N ASP A 408 -10.29 26.01 24.21
CA ASP A 408 -8.86 25.85 24.41
C ASP A 408 -8.11 26.02 23.08
N THR A 409 -6.95 26.69 23.10
CA THR A 409 -6.09 26.75 21.91
C THR A 409 -5.46 25.39 21.62
N ILE A 410 -5.29 25.03 20.34
CA ILE A 410 -4.81 23.71 19.88
C ILE A 410 -3.53 23.22 20.60
N GLN A 411 -2.62 24.14 20.95
CA GLN A 411 -1.31 23.79 21.58
C GLN A 411 -1.31 23.80 23.12
N THR A 412 -2.44 23.98 23.81
CA THR A 412 -2.43 23.83 25.27
C THR A 412 -2.07 22.40 25.67
N GLN A 413 -1.51 22.22 26.87
CA GLN A 413 -1.22 20.87 27.38
C GLN A 413 -2.50 20.02 27.50
N SER A 414 -3.61 20.64 27.93
CA SER A 414 -4.94 20.03 27.99
C SER A 414 -5.45 19.57 26.63
N ALA A 415 -5.28 20.40 25.58
CA ALA A 415 -5.63 20.05 24.21
C ALA A 415 -4.72 18.94 23.67
N THR A 416 -3.42 19.02 23.90
CA THR A 416 -2.42 18.03 23.47
C THR A 416 -2.74 16.63 23.99
N VAL A 417 -3.07 16.49 25.28
CA VAL A 417 -3.44 15.20 25.89
C VAL A 417 -4.68 14.61 25.20
N ASN A 418 -5.67 15.45 24.90
CA ASN A 418 -6.90 15.06 24.24
C ASN A 418 -6.70 14.69 22.77
N HIS A 419 -5.98 15.51 21.99
CA HIS A 419 -5.62 15.23 20.60
C HIS A 419 -4.84 13.91 20.48
N LEU A 420 -3.81 13.72 21.32
CA LEU A 420 -2.98 12.52 21.29
C LEU A 420 -3.76 11.28 21.73
N GLY A 421 -4.40 11.32 22.89
CA GLY A 421 -5.11 10.15 23.42
C GLY A 421 -6.33 9.79 22.57
N GLY A 422 -7.09 10.78 22.09
CA GLY A 422 -8.21 10.59 21.19
C GLY A 422 -7.78 9.93 19.88
N ALA A 423 -6.73 10.44 19.23
CA ALA A 423 -6.24 9.88 17.98
C ALA A 423 -5.68 8.45 18.14
N LEU A 424 -4.94 8.17 19.22
CA LEU A 424 -4.47 6.83 19.52
C LEU A 424 -5.62 5.85 19.78
N ILE A 425 -6.68 6.28 20.46
CA ILE A 425 -7.89 5.47 20.66
C ILE A 425 -8.56 5.16 19.32
N VAL A 426 -8.64 6.11 18.39
CA VAL A 426 -9.16 5.88 17.03
C VAL A 426 -8.34 4.80 16.32
N VAL A 427 -7.01 4.97 16.29
CA VAL A 427 -6.09 4.07 15.60
C VAL A 427 -6.18 2.64 16.16
N VAL A 428 -6.08 2.49 17.48
CA VAL A 428 -6.19 1.18 18.14
C VAL A 428 -7.55 0.55 17.90
N SER A 429 -8.63 1.33 17.95
CA SER A 429 -9.98 0.82 17.73
C SER A 429 -10.15 0.28 16.31
N VAL A 430 -9.71 1.01 15.29
CA VAL A 430 -9.84 0.60 13.87
C VAL A 430 -8.92 -0.58 13.55
N ILE A 431 -7.66 -0.58 14.01
CA ILE A 431 -6.78 -1.74 13.82
C ILE A 431 -7.38 -2.98 14.50
N SER A 432 -7.94 -2.82 15.69
CA SER A 432 -8.59 -3.92 16.42
C SER A 432 -9.95 -4.33 15.83
N MET A 433 -10.48 -3.63 14.83
CA MET A 433 -11.61 -4.12 14.02
C MET A 433 -11.17 -5.25 13.09
N GLY A 434 -9.89 -5.33 12.72
CA GLY A 434 -9.31 -6.55 12.16
C GLY A 434 -9.31 -7.66 13.20
N GLU A 435 -9.99 -8.77 12.95
CA GLU A 435 -10.08 -9.88 13.90
C GLU A 435 -8.71 -10.46 14.23
N VAL A 436 -7.81 -10.48 13.25
CA VAL A 436 -6.41 -10.90 13.43
C VAL A 436 -5.63 -10.06 14.44
N PHE A 437 -6.05 -8.80 14.67
CA PHE A 437 -5.47 -7.87 15.62
C PHE A 437 -6.39 -7.58 16.81
N ARG A 438 -7.47 -8.35 17.01
CA ARG A 438 -8.51 -8.08 18.02
C ARG A 438 -7.97 -7.90 19.42
N ILE A 439 -6.94 -8.66 19.78
CA ILE A 439 -6.27 -8.58 21.09
C ILE A 439 -5.70 -7.19 21.38
N GLY A 440 -5.39 -6.40 20.34
CA GLY A 440 -4.92 -5.02 20.43
C GLY A 440 -5.91 -4.08 21.13
N ARG A 441 -7.19 -4.44 21.23
CA ARG A 441 -8.22 -3.60 21.88
C ARG A 441 -7.87 -3.25 23.32
N TYR A 442 -7.14 -4.12 24.04
CA TYR A 442 -6.75 -3.86 25.42
C TYR A 442 -5.82 -2.64 25.56
N LEU A 443 -5.16 -2.20 24.49
CA LEU A 443 -4.43 -0.94 24.47
C LEU A 443 -5.35 0.26 24.73
N ASN A 444 -6.62 0.22 24.31
CA ASN A 444 -7.59 1.27 24.64
C ASN A 444 -7.87 1.38 26.14
N VAL A 445 -7.69 0.30 26.92
CA VAL A 445 -7.78 0.38 28.38
C VAL A 445 -6.67 1.26 28.93
N LEU A 446 -5.43 1.01 28.49
CA LEU A 446 -4.27 1.80 28.90
C LEU A 446 -4.38 3.25 28.44
N LEU A 447 -4.78 3.48 27.19
CA LEU A 447 -4.96 4.82 26.62
C LEU A 447 -6.10 5.59 27.30
N GLY A 448 -7.25 4.95 27.51
CA GLY A 448 -8.41 5.58 28.14
C GLY A 448 -8.16 5.94 29.61
N VAL A 449 -7.56 5.04 30.38
CA VAL A 449 -7.15 5.31 31.78
C VAL A 449 -6.03 6.35 31.83
N GLY A 450 -5.04 6.24 30.93
CA GLY A 450 -3.94 7.19 30.84
C GLY A 450 -4.42 8.62 30.54
N LEU A 451 -5.36 8.78 29.61
CA LEU A 451 -5.99 10.08 29.32
C LEU A 451 -6.80 10.61 30.50
N ALA A 452 -7.62 9.74 31.13
CA ALA A 452 -8.44 10.12 32.27
C ALA A 452 -7.63 10.60 33.48
N ILE A 453 -6.40 10.10 33.65
CA ILE A 453 -5.47 10.53 34.70
C ILE A 453 -4.69 11.77 34.25
N SER A 454 -4.07 11.72 33.07
CA SER A 454 -3.12 12.75 32.62
C SER A 454 -3.74 14.13 32.47
N ILE A 455 -5.03 14.24 32.13
CA ILE A 455 -5.69 15.54 32.00
C ILE A 455 -5.66 16.38 33.28
N TRP A 456 -5.68 15.75 34.46
CA TRP A 456 -5.62 16.43 35.76
C TRP A 456 -4.23 16.93 36.14
N PHE A 457 -3.20 16.50 35.42
CA PHE A 457 -1.82 16.96 35.60
C PHE A 457 -1.43 18.05 34.60
N THR A 458 -2.33 18.44 33.70
CA THR A 458 -2.11 19.55 32.77
C THR A 458 -2.27 20.90 33.48
N GLU A 459 -1.57 21.92 33.01
CA GLU A 459 -1.70 23.28 33.54
C GLU A 459 -3.04 23.91 33.15
N TYR A 460 -3.82 24.31 34.16
CA TYR A 460 -5.09 25.06 34.04
C TYR A 460 -6.15 24.48 33.07
N PRO A 461 -6.51 23.18 33.12
CA PRO A 461 -7.61 22.69 32.33
C PRO A 461 -8.91 23.33 32.80
N SER A 462 -9.80 23.70 31.86
CA SER A 462 -11.17 24.03 32.24
C SER A 462 -11.81 22.81 32.91
N LEU A 463 -12.53 23.01 34.01
CA LEU A 463 -13.14 21.90 34.77
C LEU A 463 -14.06 21.05 33.88
N GLY A 464 -14.76 21.69 32.94
CA GLY A 464 -15.61 21.02 31.97
C GLY A 464 -14.82 20.09 31.05
N LEU A 465 -13.69 20.55 30.50
CA LEU A 465 -12.84 19.73 29.65
C LEU A 465 -12.24 18.55 30.43
N ALA A 466 -11.74 18.77 31.65
CA ALA A 466 -11.16 17.70 32.47
C ALA A 466 -12.17 16.59 32.79
N LEU A 467 -13.40 16.97 33.19
CA LEU A 467 -14.47 16.02 33.46
C LEU A 467 -14.91 15.26 32.20
N ALA A 468 -15.10 15.97 31.09
CA ALA A 468 -15.50 15.35 29.83
C ALA A 468 -14.43 14.37 29.33
N SER A 469 -13.16 14.78 29.34
CA SER A 469 -12.01 13.94 28.97
C SER A 469 -11.95 12.67 29.83
N THR A 470 -12.13 12.82 31.15
CA THR A 470 -12.15 11.70 32.10
C THR A 470 -13.28 10.71 31.79
N ILE A 471 -14.51 11.22 31.58
CA ILE A 471 -15.68 10.39 31.29
C ILE A 471 -15.49 9.64 29.97
N LEU A 472 -15.06 10.34 28.92
CA LEU A 472 -14.84 9.74 27.60
C LEU A 472 -13.69 8.72 27.62
N GLY A 473 -12.60 9.01 28.32
CA GLY A 473 -11.47 8.09 28.50
C GLY A 473 -11.86 6.81 29.26
N VAL A 474 -12.60 6.95 30.37
CA VAL A 474 -13.12 5.79 31.13
C VAL A 474 -14.11 4.99 30.29
N ALA A 475 -15.00 5.64 29.55
CA ALA A 475 -15.93 4.97 28.64
C ALA A 475 -15.19 4.17 27.55
N ALA A 476 -14.17 4.77 26.91
CA ALA A 476 -13.34 4.08 25.92
C ALA A 476 -12.61 2.86 26.52
N ALA A 477 -12.10 2.96 27.75
CA ALA A 477 -11.47 1.86 28.46
C ALA A 477 -12.47 0.73 28.80
N ALA A 478 -13.65 1.08 29.29
CA ALA A 478 -14.69 0.11 29.63
C ALA A 478 -15.18 -0.66 28.39
N LEU A 479 -15.35 0.03 27.26
CA LEU A 479 -15.77 -0.57 25.99
C LEU A 479 -14.72 -1.51 25.38
N ALA A 480 -13.46 -1.42 25.79
CA ALA A 480 -12.40 -2.30 25.31
C ALA A 480 -12.37 -3.68 26.00
N LEU A 481 -13.09 -3.86 27.13
CA LEU A 481 -13.08 -5.10 27.91
C LEU A 481 -13.91 -6.25 27.32
N PRO A 482 -15.14 -6.04 26.80
CA PRO A 482 -15.97 -7.11 26.28
C PRO A 482 -15.30 -7.84 25.10
N LYS A 483 -15.45 -9.17 25.07
CA LYS A 483 -15.05 -9.97 23.92
C LYS A 483 -16.01 -9.74 22.77
N GLY A 484 -15.47 -9.39 21.60
CA GLY A 484 -16.25 -9.28 20.37
C GLY A 484 -16.67 -10.64 19.83
N THR A 485 -17.61 -10.65 18.89
CA THR A 485 -17.96 -11.86 18.13
C THR A 485 -16.87 -12.15 17.10
N GLN A 486 -16.43 -13.40 17.02
CA GLN A 486 -15.59 -13.88 15.94
C GLN A 486 -16.47 -14.29 14.76
N THR A 487 -16.25 -13.70 13.59
CA THR A 487 -17.01 -14.00 12.37
C THR A 487 -16.30 -14.96 11.43
N GLU A 488 -14.97 -15.00 11.48
CA GLU A 488 -14.15 -15.81 10.57
C GLU A 488 -13.15 -16.69 11.35
N HIS A 489 -12.65 -17.74 10.71
CA HIS A 489 -11.60 -18.60 11.23
C HIS A 489 -10.29 -18.35 10.48
N TYR A 490 -9.17 -18.47 11.21
CA TYR A 490 -7.81 -18.15 10.78
C TYR A 490 -6.84 -19.31 11.04
N GLY A 491 -7.36 -20.53 11.16
CA GLY A 491 -6.60 -21.75 11.46
C GLY A 491 -5.83 -21.63 12.78
N ASP A 492 -4.50 -21.80 12.71
CA ASP A 492 -3.61 -21.76 13.89
C ASP A 492 -3.61 -20.39 14.60
N TRP A 493 -4.17 -19.33 14.01
CA TRP A 493 -4.21 -17.98 14.60
C TRP A 493 -5.46 -17.73 15.46
N ASP A 494 -6.46 -18.62 15.43
CA ASP A 494 -7.70 -18.47 16.21
C ASP A 494 -7.42 -18.30 17.72
N GLU A 495 -6.30 -18.82 18.22
CA GLU A 495 -5.91 -18.64 19.62
C GLU A 495 -5.67 -17.18 20.04
N TYR A 496 -5.29 -16.32 19.09
CA TYR A 496 -5.01 -14.90 19.26
C TYR A 496 -6.21 -13.99 18.96
N VAL A 497 -7.24 -14.54 18.30
CA VAL A 497 -8.50 -13.84 18.02
C VAL A 497 -9.37 -13.90 19.28
N ARG A 498 -9.17 -12.96 20.21
CA ARG A 498 -9.87 -12.93 21.51
C ARG A 498 -10.45 -11.59 21.87
#